data_AF-A0A955Z7K0-F1
#
_entry.id   AF-A0A955Z7K0-F1
#
_cell.length_a   1.000
_cell.length_b   1.000
_cell.length_c   1.000
_cell.angle_alpha   90.00
_cell.angle_beta   90.00
_cell.angle_gamma   90.00
#
_symmetry.space_group_name_H-M   'P 1'
#
loop_
_entity.id
_entity.type
_entity.pdbx_description
1 polymer ?
#
loop_
_entity_poly.entity_id
_entity_poly.type
_entity_poly.pdbx_seq_one_letter_code
_entity_poly.pdbx_strand_id
1 'polypeptide(L)'
;RADIYACGVMLFELVTGRAPFEGESAEAVLAKHAAEPPPRPSAIAPDLPIGYDAIVLRALAKSPADRFQTARELRTALKRLLR
;
A
#
# COMPACT_ATOMS: atom_id res chain seq x y z
N ARG A 1 10.94 -8.09 -4.41
CA ARG A 1 10.54 -7.07 -3.40
C ARG A 1 9.17 -7.40 -2.83
N ALA A 2 9.05 -8.56 -2.17
CA ALA A 2 7.81 -9.00 -1.55
C ALA A 2 7.56 -8.28 -0.23
N ASP A 3 8.58 -8.14 0.62
CA ASP A 3 8.45 -7.52 1.95
C ASP A 3 7.99 -6.07 1.89
N ILE A 4 8.48 -5.27 0.93
CA ILE A 4 8.02 -3.88 0.72
C ILE A 4 6.54 -3.84 0.34
N TYR A 5 6.09 -4.80 -0.45
CA TYR A 5 4.69 -4.91 -0.83
C TYR A 5 3.83 -5.31 0.39
N ALA A 6 4.26 -6.31 1.15
CA ALA A 6 3.58 -6.73 2.38
C ALA A 6 3.51 -5.61 3.42
N CYS A 7 4.59 -4.85 3.62
CA CYS A 7 4.56 -3.65 4.46
C CYS A 7 3.60 -2.57 3.92
N GLY A 8 3.48 -2.44 2.60
CA GLY A 8 2.49 -1.55 1.97
C GLY A 8 1.06 -1.98 2.26
N VAL A 9 0.78 -3.30 2.23
CA VAL A 9 -0.54 -3.87 2.59
C VAL A 9 -0.85 -3.58 4.05
N MET A 10 0.08 -3.89 4.96
CA MET A 10 -0.09 -3.59 6.38
C MET A 10 -0.27 -2.10 6.65
N LEU A 11 0.51 -1.24 5.99
CA LEU A 11 0.38 0.20 6.15
C LEU A 11 -1.00 0.68 5.70
N PHE A 12 -1.49 0.21 4.54
CA PHE A 12 -2.84 0.50 4.07
C PHE A 12 -3.89 0.13 5.13
N GLU A 13 -3.78 -1.07 5.69
CA GLU A 13 -4.73 -1.56 6.70
C GLU A 13 -4.66 -0.76 8.00
N LEU A 14 -3.46 -0.44 8.48
CA LEU A 14 -3.28 0.35 9.70
C LEU A 14 -3.86 1.78 9.60
N VAL A 15 -3.82 2.39 8.41
CA VAL A 15 -4.30 3.78 8.22
C VAL A 15 -5.75 3.89 7.78
N THR A 16 -6.33 2.82 7.23
CA THR A 16 -7.72 2.80 6.74
C THR A 16 -8.65 1.92 7.57
N GLY A 17 -8.11 1.03 8.40
CA GLY A 17 -8.86 0.00 9.12
C GLY A 17 -9.35 -1.15 8.23
N ARG A 18 -8.94 -1.21 6.96
CA ARG A 18 -9.38 -2.24 6.00
C ARG A 18 -8.24 -2.75 5.14
N ALA A 19 -8.29 -4.00 4.70
CA ALA A 19 -7.33 -4.51 3.73
C ALA A 19 -7.49 -3.78 2.38
N PRO A 20 -6.42 -3.64 1.58
CA PRO A 20 -6.51 -3.02 0.24
C PRO A 20 -7.37 -3.84 -0.74
N PHE A 21 -7.47 -5.16 -0.53
CA PHE A 21 -8.30 -6.04 -1.32
C PHE A 21 -8.99 -7.06 -0.42
N GLU A 22 -10.28 -7.24 -0.63
CA GLU A 22 -11.13 -8.22 0.04
C GLU A 22 -11.80 -9.11 -1.02
N GLY A 23 -12.17 -10.33 -0.68
CA GLY A 23 -12.81 -11.28 -1.61
C GLY A 23 -13.38 -12.49 -0.88
N GLU A 24 -14.26 -13.23 -1.56
CA GLU A 24 -14.97 -14.38 -0.99
C GLU A 24 -14.09 -15.64 -0.88
N SER A 25 -12.92 -15.66 -1.53
CA SER A 25 -11.94 -16.75 -1.46
C SER A 25 -10.50 -16.21 -1.49
N ALA A 26 -9.54 -17.06 -1.09
CA ALA A 26 -8.12 -16.74 -1.15
C ALA A 26 -7.65 -16.50 -2.59
N GLU A 27 -8.14 -17.30 -3.55
CA GLU A 27 -7.85 -17.14 -4.98
C GLU A 27 -8.35 -15.79 -5.50
N ALA A 28 -9.55 -15.36 -5.09
CA ALA A 28 -10.09 -14.07 -5.46
C ALA A 28 -9.19 -12.93 -4.96
N VAL A 29 -8.78 -12.97 -3.69
CA VAL A 29 -7.88 -11.96 -3.10
C VAL A 29 -6.51 -11.95 -3.80
N LEU A 30 -5.95 -13.13 -4.10
CA LEU A 30 -4.69 -13.26 -4.84
C LEU A 30 -4.79 -12.65 -6.26
N ALA A 31 -5.90 -12.88 -6.95
CA ALA A 31 -6.14 -12.28 -8.27
C ALA A 31 -6.17 -10.75 -8.20
N LYS A 32 -6.79 -10.16 -7.16
CA LYS A 32 -6.77 -8.70 -6.94
C LYS A 32 -5.37 -8.18 -6.68
N HIS A 33 -4.60 -8.87 -5.84
CA HIS A 33 -3.19 -8.53 -5.62
C HIS A 33 -2.35 -8.59 -6.90
N ALA A 34 -2.66 -9.50 -7.83
CA ALA A 34 -1.97 -9.61 -9.11
C ALA A 34 -2.36 -8.49 -10.10
N ALA A 35 -3.64 -8.16 -10.23
CA ALA A 35 -4.15 -7.37 -11.35
C ALA A 35 -4.79 -6.03 -10.98
N GLU A 36 -5.55 -5.96 -9.88
CA GLU A 36 -6.36 -4.77 -9.58
C GLU A 36 -5.52 -3.62 -9.02
N PRO A 37 -5.65 -2.37 -9.50
CA PRO A 37 -4.96 -1.25 -8.89
C PRO A 37 -5.43 -1.09 -7.43
N PRO A 38 -4.51 -0.89 -6.47
CA PRO A 38 -4.90 -0.68 -5.08
C PRO A 38 -5.72 0.61 -4.95
N PRO A 39 -6.76 0.63 -4.09
CA PRO A 39 -7.47 1.85 -3.77
C PRO A 39 -6.55 2.88 -3.13
N ARG A 40 -6.95 4.15 -3.19
CA ARG A 40 -6.28 5.22 -2.45
C ARG A 40 -6.67 5.16 -0.98
N PRO A 41 -5.73 5.11 -0.03
CA PRO A 41 -6.04 5.21 1.39
C PRO A 41 -6.95 6.39 1.75
N SER A 42 -6.70 7.58 1.19
CA SER A 42 -7.50 8.78 1.42
C SER A 42 -8.96 8.68 0.95
N ALA A 43 -9.26 7.79 0.00
CA ALA A 43 -10.63 7.53 -0.44
C ALA A 43 -11.43 6.71 0.58
N ILE A 44 -10.76 6.03 1.51
CA ILE A 44 -11.39 5.23 2.58
C ILE A 44 -11.31 5.97 3.92
N ALA A 45 -10.19 6.63 4.21
CA ALA A 45 -9.99 7.45 5.39
C ALA A 45 -9.74 8.91 4.98
N PRO A 46 -10.78 9.76 4.82
CA PRO A 46 -10.66 11.12 4.30
C PRO A 46 -9.81 12.06 5.15
N ASP A 47 -9.70 11.79 6.46
CA ASP A 47 -8.87 12.59 7.38
C ASP A 47 -7.37 12.28 7.25
N LEU A 48 -7.00 11.29 6.44
CA LEU A 48 -5.62 10.89 6.25
C LEU A 48 -4.86 11.91 5.37
N PRO A 49 -3.66 12.35 5.77
CA PRO A 49 -2.85 13.23 4.93
C PRO A 49 -2.58 12.61 3.55
N ILE A 50 -2.72 13.42 2.48
CA ILE A 50 -2.60 12.95 1.09
C ILE A 50 -1.25 12.25 0.77
N GLY A 51 -0.21 12.55 1.56
CA GLY A 51 1.09 11.91 1.42
C GLY A 51 1.08 10.39 1.63
N TYR A 52 0.11 9.85 2.37
CA TYR A 52 -0.05 8.41 2.55
C TYR A 52 -0.41 7.70 1.24
N ASP A 53 -1.22 8.32 0.37
CA ASP A 53 -1.59 7.75 -0.93
C ASP A 53 -0.34 7.45 -1.76
N ALA A 54 0.54 8.43 -1.90
CA ALA A 54 1.75 8.28 -2.71
C ALA A 54 2.65 7.15 -2.21
N ILE A 55 2.81 7.02 -0.88
CA ILE A 55 3.64 5.97 -0.29
C ILE A 55 3.01 4.60 -0.49
N VAL A 56 1.72 4.46 -0.16
CA VAL A 56 1.03 3.17 -0.20
C VAL A 56 0.88 2.68 -1.64
N LEU A 57 0.45 3.53 -2.57
CA LEU A 57 0.32 3.16 -3.98
C LEU A 57 1.67 2.73 -4.59
N ARG A 58 2.76 3.41 -4.23
CA ARG A 58 4.11 3.02 -4.68
C ARG A 58 4.54 1.69 -4.09
N ALA A 59 4.31 1.45 -2.79
CA ALA A 59 4.65 0.18 -2.15
C ALA A 59 3.86 -1.00 -2.77
N LEU A 60 2.61 -0.75 -3.15
CA LEU A 60 1.68 -1.72 -3.75
C LEU A 60 1.74 -1.79 -5.28
N ALA A 61 2.72 -1.16 -5.92
CA ALA A 61 2.88 -1.23 -7.37
C ALA A 61 3.04 -2.68 -7.85
N LYS A 62 2.36 -3.05 -8.95
CA LYS A 62 2.32 -4.44 -9.42
C LYS A 62 3.69 -4.89 -9.91
N SER A 63 4.34 -4.10 -10.75
CA SER A 63 5.73 -4.30 -11.09
C SER A 63 6.60 -4.04 -9.87
N PRO A 64 7.48 -4.98 -9.47
CA PRO A 64 8.45 -4.71 -8.44
C PRO A 64 9.29 -3.46 -8.77
N ALA A 65 9.63 -3.20 -10.03
CA ALA A 65 10.53 -2.11 -10.44
C ALA A 65 10.02 -0.74 -9.98
N ASP A 66 8.70 -0.58 -9.91
CA ASP A 66 8.05 0.68 -9.57
C ASP A 66 7.92 0.91 -8.06
N ARG A 67 8.23 -0.13 -7.26
CA ARG A 67 8.18 -0.05 -5.78
C ARG A 67 9.35 0.78 -5.23
N PHE A 68 9.34 1.02 -3.93
CA PHE A 68 10.58 1.38 -3.24
C PHE A 68 11.61 0.26 -3.45
N GLN A 69 12.86 0.61 -3.70
CA GLN A 69 13.88 -0.40 -3.98
C GLN A 69 14.45 -0.98 -2.69
N THR A 70 14.36 -0.23 -1.59
CA THR A 70 14.84 -0.64 -0.27
C THR A 70 13.86 -0.26 0.84
N ALA A 71 13.87 -1.02 1.95
CA ALA A 71 13.12 -0.66 3.16
C ALA A 71 13.55 0.71 3.72
N ARG A 72 14.82 1.10 3.52
CA ARG A 72 15.34 2.42 3.90
C ARG A 72 14.66 3.55 3.14
N GLU A 73 14.37 3.39 1.85
CA GLU A 73 13.62 4.38 1.08
C GLU A 73 12.18 4.51 1.58
N LEU A 74 11.48 3.40 1.79
CA LEU A 74 10.12 3.40 2.34
C LEU A 74 10.07 4.12 3.70
N ARG A 75 10.97 3.75 4.61
CA ARG A 75 11.10 4.41 5.92
C ARG A 75 11.38 5.89 5.80
N THR A 76 12.22 6.30 4.86
CA THR A 76 12.55 7.72 4.65
C THR A 76 11.34 8.50 4.15
N ALA A 77 10.54 7.92 3.25
CA ALA A 77 9.29 8.52 2.80
C ALA A 77 8.31 8.69 3.96
N LEU A 78 8.11 7.66 4.79
CA LEU A 78 7.24 7.72 5.96
C LEU A 78 7.69 8.78 6.98
N LYS A 79 9.00 8.85 7.28
CA LYS A 79 9.55 9.88 8.18
C LYS A 79 9.35 11.30 7.68
N ARG A 80 9.21 11.53 6.37
CA ARG A 80 8.94 12.85 5.81
C ARG A 80 7.47 13.29 5.99
N LEU A 81 6.54 12.35 6.16
CA LEU A 81 5.12 12.67 6.43
C LEU A 81 4.86 13.05 7.88
N LEU A 82 5.69 12.56 8.81
CA LEU A 82 5.53 12.78 10.25
C LEU A 82 6.25 14.04 10.76
N ARG A 83 6.79 14.85 9.85
CA ARG A 83 7.56 16.06 10.17
C ARG A 83 6.75 17.31 9.90
#